data_AF-A0A3M1SMD4-F1
#
_entry.id   AF-A0A3M1SMD4-F1
#
_cell.length_a   1.000
_cell.length_b   1.000
_cell.length_c   1.000
_cell.angle_alpha   90.00
_cell.angle_beta   90.00
_cell.angle_gamma   90.00
#
_symmetry.space_group_name_H-M   'P 1'
#
loop_
_entity.id
_entity.type
_entity.pdbx_description
1 polymer ?
#
loop_
_entity_poly.entity_id
_entity_poly.type
_entity_poly.pdbx_seq_one_letter_code
_entity_poly.pdbx_strand_id
1 'polypeptide(L)'
;IRDFANAQFANTWYHAALANKQAGTDLSTTNPDISATFNSSLHNNPSCLGGWRFYYGYDNSTPPNTINLLVVVLHELGHGLGFSSFVDGSTGQLLLGFPDVYTTFMYDRTVSKYWNNMTNAERQTSATNNGNVLWDGPNVKIASNFLTGGRESSTGRVQLYTPTTFASGSSISHWDTAATPNLLMEPFINTGLPLTLDLTRQQTRDIGWYRDTYQ
;
A
#
# COMPACT_ATOMS: atom_id res chain seq x y z
N ILE A 1 7.03 -13.49 5.19
CA ILE A 1 7.46 -14.37 6.32
C ILE A 1 6.33 -14.44 7.36
N ARG A 2 6.12 -15.57 8.03
CA ARG A 2 5.02 -15.81 8.98
C ARG A 2 5.52 -16.65 10.17
N ASP A 3 4.83 -16.56 11.31
CA ASP A 3 5.07 -17.33 12.54
C ASP A 3 6.52 -17.28 13.06
N PHE A 4 7.17 -16.12 12.90
CA PHE A 4 8.49 -15.85 13.44
C PHE A 4 8.36 -15.30 14.88
N ALA A 5 9.46 -15.32 15.63
CA ALA A 5 9.49 -14.77 16.99
C ALA A 5 9.10 -13.28 16.99
N ASN A 6 8.24 -12.87 17.93
CA ASN A 6 7.69 -11.51 18.04
C ASN A 6 6.71 -11.06 16.93
N ALA A 7 6.25 -11.97 16.06
CA ALA A 7 5.17 -11.65 15.13
C ALA A 7 3.92 -11.18 15.89
N GLN A 8 3.35 -10.04 15.48
CA GLN A 8 2.21 -9.44 16.17
C GLN A 8 0.96 -10.34 16.14
N PHE A 9 0.76 -11.08 15.05
CA PHE A 9 -0.36 -11.99 14.86
C PHE A 9 0.16 -13.37 14.47
N ALA A 10 -0.39 -14.40 15.13
CA ALA A 10 -0.18 -15.78 14.72
C ALA A 10 -0.85 -16.03 13.37
N ASN A 11 -0.36 -17.01 12.61
CA ASN A 11 -0.93 -17.41 11.34
C ASN A 11 -1.12 -16.27 10.34
N THR A 12 -0.21 -15.29 10.35
CA THR A 12 -0.31 -14.06 9.54
C THR A 12 0.99 -13.79 8.78
N TRP A 13 0.88 -13.48 7.49
CA TRP A 13 2.01 -13.10 6.65
C TRP A 13 2.44 -11.65 6.83
N TYR A 14 3.75 -11.44 6.77
CA TYR A 14 4.42 -10.13 6.81
C TYR A 14 5.38 -10.01 5.64
N HIS A 15 5.57 -8.78 5.14
CA HIS A 15 6.66 -8.46 4.21
C HIS A 15 8.00 -8.71 4.90
N ALA A 16 9.04 -9.10 4.14
CA ALA A 16 10.33 -9.52 4.70
C ALA A 16 10.95 -8.44 5.59
N ALA A 17 11.02 -7.19 5.10
CA ALA A 17 11.53 -6.05 5.86
C ALA A 17 10.83 -5.86 7.22
N LEU A 18 9.50 -5.95 7.25
CA LEU A 18 8.70 -5.81 8.47
C LEU A 18 8.92 -7.00 9.42
N ALA A 19 8.98 -8.22 8.89
CA ALA A 19 9.25 -9.41 9.69
C ALA A 19 10.64 -9.35 10.34
N ASN A 20 11.66 -8.98 9.58
CA ASN A 20 13.02 -8.77 10.07
C ASN A 20 13.07 -7.72 11.18
N LYS A 21 12.38 -6.59 10.97
CA LYS A 21 12.23 -5.54 11.98
C LYS A 21 11.64 -6.07 13.28
N GLN A 22 10.54 -6.82 13.20
CA GLN A 22 9.84 -7.34 14.38
C GLN A 22 10.65 -8.44 15.09
N ALA A 23 11.34 -9.30 14.34
CA ALA A 23 12.19 -10.36 14.90
C ALA A 23 13.50 -9.83 15.51
N GLY A 24 13.95 -8.64 15.11
CA GLY A 24 15.25 -8.09 15.52
C GLY A 24 16.45 -8.81 14.89
N THR A 25 16.22 -9.58 13.83
CA THR A 25 17.25 -10.33 13.10
C THR A 25 16.82 -10.55 11.65
N ASP A 26 17.77 -10.87 10.78
CA ASP A 26 17.49 -11.20 9.39
C ASP A 26 16.97 -12.64 9.27
N LEU A 27 15.69 -12.77 8.92
CA LEU A 27 14.99 -14.03 8.72
C LEU A 27 15.11 -14.55 7.27
N SER A 28 15.66 -13.76 6.34
CA SER A 28 15.76 -14.07 4.91
C SER A 28 17.16 -13.76 4.36
N THR A 29 18.18 -14.35 4.98
CA THR A 29 19.61 -14.04 4.76
C THR A 29 20.16 -14.22 3.35
N THR A 30 19.41 -14.87 2.45
CA THR A 30 19.83 -15.12 1.06
C THR A 30 19.08 -14.29 0.04
N ASN A 31 18.03 -13.56 0.43
CA ASN A 31 17.21 -12.77 -0.50
C ASN A 31 17.13 -11.32 -0.03
N PRO A 32 17.11 -10.34 -0.96
CA PRO A 32 16.85 -8.96 -0.59
C PRO A 32 15.43 -8.82 -0.04
N ASP A 33 15.26 -7.98 0.99
CA ASP A 33 13.96 -7.69 1.59
C ASP A 33 13.01 -6.95 0.64
N ILE A 34 13.58 -6.08 -0.20
CA ILE A 34 12.86 -5.27 -1.19
C ILE A 34 13.64 -5.33 -2.50
N SER A 35 12.93 -5.64 -3.58
CA SER A 35 13.46 -5.63 -4.94
C SER A 35 12.54 -4.80 -5.82
N ALA A 36 13.08 -3.74 -6.45
CA ALA A 36 12.35 -2.88 -7.38
C ALA A 36 13.20 -2.66 -8.64
N THR A 37 12.56 -2.65 -9.81
CA THR A 37 13.22 -2.45 -11.11
C THR A 37 12.61 -1.27 -11.83
N PHE A 38 13.43 -0.30 -12.21
CA PHE A 38 12.99 0.92 -12.90
C PHE A 38 13.53 0.92 -14.34
N ASN A 39 12.66 1.17 -15.32
CA ASN A 39 13.04 1.09 -16.72
C ASN A 39 13.81 2.33 -17.18
N SER A 40 15.14 2.21 -17.28
CA SER A 40 16.01 3.28 -17.78
C SER A 40 15.72 3.71 -19.22
N SER A 41 15.05 2.86 -20.01
CA SER A 41 14.69 3.15 -21.41
C SER A 41 13.72 4.33 -21.52
N LEU A 42 13.00 4.67 -20.45
CA LEU A 42 12.11 5.82 -20.40
C LEU A 42 12.84 7.13 -20.77
N HIS A 43 14.12 7.27 -20.41
CA HIS A 43 14.85 8.49 -20.73
C HIS A 43 15.34 8.57 -22.19
N ASN A 44 15.66 7.42 -22.80
CA ASN A 44 16.43 7.35 -24.04
C ASN A 44 15.65 6.79 -25.25
N ASN A 45 14.40 6.37 -25.05
CA ASN A 45 13.58 5.78 -26.09
C ASN A 45 12.27 6.56 -26.27
N PRO A 46 12.12 7.36 -27.34
CA PRO A 46 10.89 8.11 -27.65
C PRO A 46 9.64 7.24 -27.82
N SER A 47 9.80 5.95 -28.11
CA SER A 47 8.70 4.99 -28.21
C SER A 47 8.31 4.37 -26.86
N CYS A 48 9.10 4.58 -25.80
CA CYS A 48 8.78 4.11 -24.46
C CYS A 48 7.79 5.09 -23.80
N LEU A 49 6.59 4.59 -23.48
CA LEU A 49 5.52 5.34 -22.84
C LEU A 49 5.10 6.63 -23.57
N GLY A 50 5.32 6.75 -24.88
CA GLY A 50 5.00 7.97 -25.64
C GLY A 50 6.01 9.12 -25.45
N GLY A 51 7.26 8.80 -25.11
CA GLY A 51 8.36 9.77 -25.04
C GLY A 51 8.45 10.54 -23.72
N TRP A 52 7.72 10.08 -22.70
CA TRP A 52 7.88 10.56 -21.33
C TRP A 52 9.29 10.26 -20.83
N ARG A 53 9.80 11.04 -19.88
CA ARG A 53 11.10 10.85 -19.26
C ARG A 53 11.02 10.92 -17.74
N PHE A 54 11.98 10.35 -17.03
CA PHE A 54 12.09 10.60 -15.60
C PHE A 54 12.58 12.01 -15.30
N TYR A 55 11.94 12.63 -14.33
CA TYR A 55 12.45 13.77 -13.58
C TYR A 55 13.26 13.25 -12.39
N TYR A 56 14.51 13.68 -12.29
CA TYR A 56 15.48 13.21 -11.30
C TYR A 56 15.69 14.18 -10.12
N GLY A 57 14.99 15.32 -10.09
CA GLY A 57 15.12 16.28 -9.00
C GLY A 57 14.40 15.85 -7.73
N TYR A 58 14.83 16.41 -6.59
CA TYR A 58 14.33 16.06 -5.25
C TYR A 58 13.29 17.05 -4.68
N ASP A 59 12.93 18.07 -5.45
CA ASP A 59 12.12 19.23 -5.00
C ASP A 59 10.61 19.10 -5.32
N ASN A 60 10.20 17.96 -5.88
CA ASN A 60 8.86 17.69 -6.40
C ASN A 60 8.36 18.64 -7.52
N SER A 61 9.22 19.45 -8.11
CA SER A 61 8.91 20.38 -9.21
C SER A 61 8.83 19.65 -10.55
N THR A 62 7.95 18.66 -10.63
CA THR A 62 7.83 17.72 -11.77
C THR A 62 7.42 18.45 -13.05
N PRO A 63 8.31 18.65 -14.04
CA PRO A 63 7.98 19.39 -15.25
C PRO A 63 6.97 18.62 -16.13
N PRO A 64 6.24 19.31 -17.03
CA PRO A 64 5.39 18.64 -18.01
C PRO A 64 6.13 17.55 -18.80
N ASN A 65 5.43 16.48 -19.15
CA ASN A 65 5.95 15.31 -19.88
C ASN A 65 7.08 14.58 -19.13
N THR A 66 7.11 14.66 -17.80
CA THR A 66 8.04 13.91 -16.97
C THR A 66 7.32 13.16 -15.84
N ILE A 67 7.94 12.06 -15.41
CA ILE A 67 7.51 11.26 -14.24
C ILE A 67 8.53 11.48 -13.14
N ASN A 68 8.12 11.87 -11.94
CA ASN A 68 9.04 12.06 -10.83
C ASN A 68 9.57 10.72 -10.31
N LEU A 69 10.83 10.40 -10.62
CA LEU A 69 11.44 9.13 -10.22
C LEU A 69 11.49 8.97 -8.70
N LEU A 70 11.70 10.06 -7.95
CA LEU A 70 11.72 9.98 -6.49
C LEU A 70 10.36 9.53 -5.94
N VAL A 71 9.25 10.05 -6.48
CA VAL A 71 7.90 9.62 -6.10
C VAL A 71 7.71 8.14 -6.43
N VAL A 72 8.11 7.69 -7.62
CA VAL A 72 8.01 6.27 -8.02
C VAL A 72 8.83 5.39 -7.06
N VAL A 73 10.08 5.75 -6.76
CA VAL A 73 10.93 4.97 -5.84
C VAL A 73 10.32 4.92 -4.44
N LEU A 74 9.84 6.05 -3.91
CA LEU A 74 9.18 6.08 -2.60
C LEU A 74 7.91 5.21 -2.57
N HIS A 75 7.14 5.20 -3.66
CA HIS A 75 5.97 4.37 -3.83
C HIS A 75 6.32 2.87 -3.80
N GLU A 76 7.28 2.44 -4.62
CA GLU A 76 7.72 1.03 -4.66
C GLU A 76 8.35 0.58 -3.32
N LEU A 77 9.08 1.47 -2.64
CA LEU A 77 9.57 1.21 -1.28
C LEU A 77 8.42 1.07 -0.29
N GLY A 78 7.33 1.85 -0.45
CA GLY A 78 6.11 1.71 0.35
C GLY A 78 5.52 0.31 0.28
N HIS A 79 5.39 -0.26 -0.92
CA HIS A 79 4.99 -1.67 -1.10
C HIS A 79 5.94 -2.63 -0.38
N GLY A 80 7.25 -2.51 -0.62
CA GLY A 80 8.25 -3.38 0.02
C GLY A 80 8.25 -3.30 1.56
N LEU A 81 7.89 -2.14 2.12
CA LEU A 81 7.74 -1.94 3.56
C LEU A 81 6.40 -2.47 4.11
N GLY A 82 5.49 -2.94 3.27
CA GLY A 82 4.25 -3.59 3.68
C GLY A 82 2.97 -2.82 3.37
N PHE A 83 3.02 -1.84 2.46
CA PHE A 83 1.82 -1.28 1.85
C PHE A 83 1.30 -2.18 0.73
N SER A 84 0.98 -3.42 1.01
CA SER A 84 0.35 -4.30 0.02
C SER A 84 -0.29 -5.51 0.68
N SER A 85 -1.34 -6.02 0.07
CA SER A 85 -1.95 -7.29 0.43
C SER A 85 -1.30 -8.43 -0.37
N PHE A 86 -1.23 -9.63 0.22
CA PHE A 86 -0.84 -10.86 -0.49
C PHE A 86 -2.05 -11.62 -1.02
N VAL A 87 -3.26 -11.10 -0.82
CA VAL A 87 -4.50 -11.70 -1.33
C VAL A 87 -4.52 -11.60 -2.85
N ASP A 88 -4.88 -12.69 -3.51
CA ASP A 88 -5.26 -12.62 -4.92
C ASP A 88 -6.62 -11.94 -5.01
N GLY A 89 -6.65 -10.66 -5.33
CA GLY A 89 -7.89 -9.90 -5.45
C GLY A 89 -8.82 -10.37 -6.57
N SER A 90 -8.32 -11.15 -7.54
CA SER A 90 -9.15 -11.70 -8.63
C SER A 90 -9.95 -12.94 -8.23
N THR A 91 -9.45 -13.72 -7.26
CA THR A 91 -10.11 -14.93 -6.75
C THR A 91 -10.54 -14.82 -5.29
N GLY A 92 -10.06 -13.79 -4.59
CA GLY A 92 -10.19 -13.60 -3.15
C GLY A 92 -9.39 -14.60 -2.31
N GLN A 93 -8.50 -15.40 -2.91
CA GLN A 93 -7.72 -16.39 -2.18
C GLN A 93 -6.63 -15.75 -1.32
N LEU A 94 -6.51 -16.21 -0.07
CA LEU A 94 -5.41 -15.87 0.81
C LEU A 94 -4.15 -16.67 0.41
N LEU A 95 -2.98 -16.05 0.49
CA LEU A 95 -1.71 -16.72 0.21
C LEU A 95 -1.53 -17.92 1.17
N LEU A 96 -1.49 -19.13 0.60
CA LEU A 96 -1.39 -20.39 1.34
C LEU A 96 -2.46 -20.53 2.45
N GLY A 97 -3.63 -19.90 2.28
CA GLY A 97 -4.75 -19.97 3.22
C GLY A 97 -4.64 -19.06 4.44
N PHE A 98 -3.63 -18.19 4.53
CA PHE A 98 -3.41 -17.31 5.67
C PHE A 98 -3.47 -15.83 5.28
N PRO A 99 -4.07 -14.96 6.11
CA PRO A 99 -4.08 -13.52 5.84
C PRO A 99 -2.67 -12.94 5.97
N ASP A 100 -2.44 -11.81 5.34
CA ASP A 100 -1.32 -10.94 5.67
C ASP A 100 -1.76 -9.82 6.63
N VAL A 101 -0.79 -9.17 7.28
CA VAL A 101 -1.06 -8.12 8.26
C VAL A 101 -1.81 -6.92 7.65
N TYR A 102 -1.59 -6.59 6.37
CA TYR A 102 -2.31 -5.52 5.68
C TYR A 102 -3.81 -5.85 5.59
N THR A 103 -4.13 -7.07 5.19
CA THR A 103 -5.49 -7.60 5.08
C THR A 103 -6.26 -7.58 6.41
N THR A 104 -5.59 -7.63 7.56
CA THR A 104 -6.26 -7.55 8.87
C THR A 104 -6.85 -6.16 9.18
N PHE A 105 -6.38 -5.11 8.51
CA PHE A 105 -6.88 -3.73 8.67
C PHE A 105 -7.83 -3.31 7.55
N MET A 106 -8.05 -4.14 6.54
CA MET A 106 -9.00 -3.86 5.47
C MET A 106 -10.42 -4.18 5.93
N TYR A 107 -11.32 -3.21 5.83
CA TYR A 107 -12.73 -3.31 6.22
C TYR A 107 -13.63 -2.99 5.04
N ASP A 108 -14.58 -3.87 4.71
CA ASP A 108 -15.64 -3.57 3.76
C ASP A 108 -16.92 -3.23 4.52
N ARG A 109 -17.42 -2.00 4.33
CA ARG A 109 -18.61 -1.52 5.02
C ARG A 109 -19.93 -2.06 4.46
N THR A 110 -19.96 -2.53 3.21
CA THR A 110 -21.16 -3.11 2.60
C THR A 110 -21.56 -4.40 3.29
N VAL A 111 -20.57 -5.26 3.62
CA VAL A 111 -20.79 -6.51 4.34
C VAL A 111 -20.42 -6.42 5.83
N SER A 112 -19.90 -5.27 6.27
CA SER A 112 -19.47 -4.99 7.64
C SER A 112 -18.50 -6.03 8.20
N LYS A 113 -17.49 -6.40 7.40
CA LYS A 113 -16.48 -7.40 7.75
C LYS A 113 -15.08 -6.88 7.48
N TYR A 114 -14.15 -7.28 8.33
CA TYR A 114 -12.73 -7.24 8.00
C TYR A 114 -12.39 -8.35 6.99
N TRP A 115 -11.48 -8.07 6.07
CA TRP A 115 -11.13 -8.99 4.99
C TRP A 115 -10.56 -10.33 5.47
N ASN A 116 -9.86 -10.35 6.61
CA ASN A 116 -9.37 -11.59 7.22
C ASN A 116 -10.50 -12.51 7.75
N ASN A 117 -11.72 -11.98 7.93
CA ASN A 117 -12.90 -12.74 8.37
C ASN A 117 -13.85 -13.09 7.22
N MET A 118 -13.51 -12.72 5.99
CA MET A 118 -14.31 -12.99 4.80
C MET A 118 -14.03 -14.38 4.21
N THR A 119 -14.97 -14.88 3.43
CA THR A 119 -14.73 -15.97 2.48
C THR A 119 -13.98 -15.47 1.24
N ASN A 120 -13.46 -16.38 0.40
CA ASN A 120 -12.83 -16.00 -0.86
C ASN A 120 -13.82 -15.25 -1.78
N ALA A 121 -15.07 -15.72 -1.87
CA ALA A 121 -16.10 -15.08 -2.70
C ALA A 121 -16.45 -13.65 -2.23
N GLU A 122 -16.49 -13.44 -0.91
CA GLU A 122 -16.69 -12.10 -0.34
C GLU A 122 -15.51 -11.17 -0.66
N ARG A 123 -14.26 -11.64 -0.51
CA ARG A 123 -13.07 -10.84 -0.88
C ARG A 123 -13.03 -10.51 -2.37
N GLN A 124 -13.34 -11.47 -3.24
CA GLN A 124 -13.39 -11.27 -4.68
C GLN A 124 -14.41 -10.18 -5.05
N THR A 125 -15.59 -10.21 -4.45
CA THR A 125 -16.63 -9.18 -4.65
C THR A 125 -16.16 -7.82 -4.11
N SER A 126 -15.58 -7.83 -2.90
CA SER A 126 -15.06 -6.64 -2.21
C SER A 126 -13.93 -5.96 -2.99
N ALA A 127 -13.08 -6.73 -3.68
CA ALA A 127 -11.97 -6.20 -4.49
C ALA A 127 -12.41 -5.28 -5.64
N THR A 128 -13.71 -5.31 -5.99
CA THR A 128 -14.33 -4.42 -6.98
C THR A 128 -15.43 -3.51 -6.41
N ASN A 129 -15.49 -3.38 -5.08
CA ASN A 129 -16.53 -2.65 -4.36
C ASN A 129 -16.14 -1.18 -4.15
N ASN A 130 -16.22 -0.40 -5.22
CA ASN A 130 -15.71 0.98 -5.27
C ASN A 130 -16.24 1.88 -4.13
N GLY A 131 -15.32 2.53 -3.43
CA GLY A 131 -15.61 3.45 -2.32
C GLY A 131 -16.07 2.78 -1.01
N ASN A 132 -16.11 1.45 -0.93
CA ASN A 132 -16.63 0.73 0.25
C ASN A 132 -15.58 -0.11 0.99
N VAL A 133 -14.39 -0.29 0.43
CA VAL A 133 -13.26 -0.91 1.12
C VAL A 133 -12.40 0.19 1.73
N LEU A 134 -12.15 0.09 3.03
CA LEU A 134 -11.44 1.11 3.80
C LEU A 134 -10.32 0.50 4.65
N TRP A 135 -9.27 1.28 4.86
CA TRP A 135 -8.26 1.02 5.88
C TRP A 135 -8.75 1.45 7.26
N ASP A 136 -8.69 0.54 8.22
CA ASP A 136 -9.20 0.72 9.59
C ASP A 136 -8.11 0.63 10.68
N GLY A 137 -6.91 1.09 10.37
CA GLY A 137 -5.82 1.21 11.33
C GLY A 137 -5.92 2.47 12.22
N PRO A 138 -5.59 2.38 13.53
CA PRO A 138 -5.75 3.49 14.47
C PRO A 138 -4.90 4.72 14.15
N ASN A 139 -3.65 4.56 13.69
CA ASN A 139 -2.77 5.68 13.35
C ASN A 139 -3.29 6.42 12.12
N VAL A 140 -3.72 5.70 11.08
CA VAL A 140 -4.33 6.32 9.89
C VAL A 140 -5.61 7.06 10.27
N LYS A 141 -6.50 6.44 11.06
CA LYS A 141 -7.75 7.09 11.50
C LYS A 141 -7.54 8.41 12.23
N ILE A 142 -6.54 8.45 13.11
CA ILE A 142 -6.19 9.67 13.87
C ILE A 142 -5.61 10.75 12.94
N ALA A 143 -4.75 10.36 12.01
CA ALA A 143 -4.03 11.30 11.16
C ALA A 143 -4.83 11.77 9.94
N SER A 144 -5.88 11.06 9.53
CA SER A 144 -6.58 11.32 8.26
C SER A 144 -7.44 12.59 8.24
N ASN A 145 -7.56 13.34 9.34
CA ASN A 145 -8.41 14.54 9.43
C ASN A 145 -8.09 15.65 8.42
N PHE A 146 -6.90 15.66 7.81
CA PHE A 146 -6.56 16.62 6.76
C PHE A 146 -7.20 16.29 5.41
N LEU A 147 -7.70 15.06 5.22
CA LEU A 147 -8.36 14.65 3.98
C LEU A 147 -9.75 15.27 3.88
N THR A 148 -10.02 15.91 2.75
CA THR A 148 -11.33 16.43 2.35
C THR A 148 -12.09 15.49 1.42
N GLY A 149 -11.41 14.47 0.86
CA GLY A 149 -11.98 13.41 0.03
C GLY A 149 -11.41 12.03 0.40
N GLY A 150 -12.08 10.94 -0.01
CA GLY A 150 -11.59 9.57 0.20
C GLY A 150 -11.54 9.10 1.66
N ARG A 151 -12.26 9.77 2.56
CA ARG A 151 -12.29 9.48 4.01
C ARG A 151 -13.72 9.39 4.53
N GLU A 152 -13.96 8.46 5.44
CA GLU A 152 -15.19 8.39 6.23
C GLU A 152 -15.11 9.32 7.45
N SER A 153 -15.98 10.32 7.51
CA SER A 153 -15.89 11.40 8.52
C SER A 153 -16.09 10.92 9.95
N SER A 154 -16.99 9.96 10.15
CA SER A 154 -17.41 9.44 11.47
C SER A 154 -16.36 8.53 12.11
N THR A 155 -15.59 7.79 11.31
CA THR A 155 -14.64 6.78 11.81
C THR A 155 -13.18 7.17 11.57
N GLY A 156 -12.93 8.04 10.59
CA GLY A 156 -11.60 8.37 10.09
C GLY A 156 -10.96 7.32 9.18
N ARG A 157 -11.69 6.26 8.83
CA ARG A 157 -11.23 5.25 7.86
C ARG A 157 -11.00 5.90 6.50
N VAL A 158 -9.99 5.41 5.79
CA VAL A 158 -9.58 5.96 4.49
C VAL A 158 -9.81 4.92 3.42
N GLN A 159 -10.38 5.33 2.29
CA GLN A 159 -10.76 4.42 1.20
C GLN A 159 -9.52 3.81 0.56
N LEU A 160 -9.61 2.51 0.27
CA LEU A 160 -8.65 1.77 -0.55
C LEU A 160 -9.17 1.67 -1.98
N TYR A 161 -8.26 1.64 -2.94
CA TYR A 161 -8.59 1.57 -4.35
C TYR A 161 -9.17 0.20 -4.72
N THR A 162 -10.48 0.14 -4.91
CA THR A 162 -11.21 -1.05 -5.34
C THR A 162 -12.17 -0.69 -6.49
N PRO A 163 -11.65 -0.38 -7.69
CA PRO A 163 -12.45 0.06 -8.83
C PRO A 163 -13.51 -0.97 -9.23
N THR A 164 -14.54 -0.54 -9.95
CA THR A 164 -15.63 -1.44 -10.42
C THR A 164 -15.16 -2.54 -11.38
N THR A 165 -13.97 -2.39 -11.96
CA THR A 165 -13.28 -3.44 -12.72
C THR A 165 -11.93 -3.69 -12.06
N PHE A 166 -11.66 -4.94 -11.68
CA PHE A 166 -10.41 -5.30 -11.02
C PHE A 166 -9.20 -4.94 -11.89
N ALA A 167 -8.28 -4.16 -11.33
CA ALA A 167 -7.05 -3.74 -11.97
C ALA A 167 -5.87 -4.47 -11.33
N SER A 168 -5.37 -5.50 -12.01
CA SER A 168 -4.23 -6.28 -11.52
C SER A 168 -3.02 -5.37 -11.26
N GLY A 169 -2.39 -5.51 -10.09
CA GLY A 169 -1.28 -4.67 -9.65
C GLY A 169 -1.70 -3.34 -9.01
N SER A 170 -2.98 -2.95 -9.05
CA SER A 170 -3.47 -1.68 -8.48
C SER A 170 -4.57 -1.87 -7.44
N SER A 171 -5.58 -2.70 -7.73
CA SER A 171 -6.67 -2.92 -6.77
C SER A 171 -6.14 -3.41 -5.42
N ILE A 172 -6.85 -3.07 -4.33
CA ILE A 172 -6.69 -3.55 -2.94
C ILE A 172 -5.41 -3.16 -2.20
N SER A 173 -4.37 -2.68 -2.90
CA SER A 173 -3.06 -2.34 -2.32
C SER A 173 -2.68 -0.86 -2.49
N HIS A 174 -3.66 0.01 -2.71
CA HIS A 174 -3.48 1.45 -2.93
C HIS A 174 -4.53 2.27 -2.18
N TRP A 175 -4.20 3.52 -1.87
CA TRP A 175 -5.21 4.52 -1.50
C TRP A 175 -6.14 4.80 -2.68
N ASP A 176 -7.41 5.05 -2.40
CA ASP A 176 -8.35 5.43 -3.45
C ASP A 176 -8.01 6.79 -4.07
N THR A 177 -8.19 6.92 -5.38
CA THR A 177 -8.01 8.18 -6.13
C THR A 177 -8.98 9.29 -5.73
N ALA A 178 -10.01 9.00 -4.93
CA ALA A 178 -10.90 9.98 -4.31
C ALA A 178 -10.24 10.72 -3.12
N ALA A 179 -9.07 10.28 -2.64
CA ALA A 179 -8.34 10.98 -1.60
C ALA A 179 -7.99 12.40 -2.04
N THR A 180 -8.21 13.38 -1.17
CA THR A 180 -7.86 14.78 -1.45
C THR A 180 -7.34 15.44 -0.18
N PRO A 181 -6.11 15.98 -0.17
CA PRO A 181 -5.11 15.94 -1.25
C PRO A 181 -4.64 14.51 -1.58
N ASN A 182 -4.01 14.34 -2.73
CA ASN A 182 -3.53 13.05 -3.19
C ASN A 182 -2.50 12.43 -2.24
N LEU A 183 -2.48 11.09 -2.17
CA LEU A 183 -1.63 10.32 -1.27
C LEU A 183 -0.56 9.53 -2.05
N LEU A 184 0.63 9.33 -1.47
CA LEU A 184 1.79 8.73 -2.15
C LEU A 184 1.48 7.35 -2.76
N MET A 185 0.68 6.55 -2.05
CA MET A 185 0.31 5.18 -2.44
C MET A 185 -1.00 5.12 -3.24
N GLU A 186 -1.34 6.15 -4.01
CA GLU A 186 -2.38 6.05 -5.05
C GLU A 186 -1.94 5.14 -6.21
N PRO A 187 -2.86 4.47 -6.92
CA PRO A 187 -2.54 3.45 -7.93
C PRO A 187 -1.85 3.99 -9.20
N PHE A 188 -1.81 5.32 -9.38
CA PHE A 188 -1.25 5.95 -10.56
C PHE A 188 -0.31 7.08 -10.16
N ILE A 189 0.88 7.09 -10.75
CA ILE A 189 1.86 8.14 -10.53
C ILE A 189 1.44 9.39 -11.31
N ASN A 190 0.70 10.27 -10.63
CA ASN A 190 0.18 11.51 -11.18
C ASN A 190 0.94 12.73 -10.67
N THR A 191 0.76 13.87 -11.32
CA THR A 191 1.23 15.17 -10.82
C THR A 191 0.55 15.50 -9.49
N GLY A 192 1.33 15.96 -8.50
CA GLY A 192 0.79 16.39 -7.21
C GLY A 192 0.94 15.37 -6.08
N LEU A 193 1.50 14.19 -6.34
CA LEU A 193 1.85 13.23 -5.28
C LEU A 193 2.90 13.83 -4.33
N PRO A 194 2.71 13.73 -3.01
CA PRO A 194 3.60 14.34 -2.03
C PRO A 194 4.89 13.53 -1.86
N LEU A 195 6.00 14.22 -1.56
CA LEU A 195 7.22 13.57 -1.07
C LEU A 195 7.17 13.32 0.45
N THR A 196 6.45 14.17 1.20
CA THR A 196 6.35 14.10 2.66
C THR A 196 5.11 14.85 3.14
N LEU A 197 3.93 14.22 3.22
CA LEU A 197 2.80 14.69 4.04
C LEU A 197 1.59 13.73 4.05
N ASP A 198 1.81 12.45 3.81
CA ASP A 198 0.68 11.54 3.54
C ASP A 198 0.42 10.57 4.71
N LEU A 199 -0.33 9.50 4.45
CA LEU A 199 -0.71 8.49 5.44
C LEU A 199 0.16 7.23 5.42
N THR A 200 1.14 7.13 4.53
CA THR A 200 1.96 5.91 4.36
C THR A 200 2.74 5.56 5.62
N ARG A 201 3.26 6.59 6.32
CA ARG A 201 3.94 6.39 7.61
C ARG A 201 2.99 5.91 8.72
N GLN A 202 1.74 6.33 8.68
CA GLN A 202 0.73 5.93 9.66
C GLN A 202 0.26 4.50 9.38
N GLN A 203 0.07 4.15 8.11
CA GLN A 203 -0.24 2.78 7.70
C GLN A 203 0.88 1.82 8.12
N THR A 204 2.14 2.18 7.90
CA THR A 204 3.27 1.33 8.33
C THR A 204 3.29 1.14 9.85
N ARG A 205 2.94 2.16 10.64
CA ARG A 205 2.77 2.01 12.09
C ARG A 205 1.61 1.09 12.46
N ASP A 206 0.51 1.13 11.73
CA ASP A 206 -0.64 0.27 11.98
C ASP A 206 -0.30 -1.21 11.80
N ILE A 207 0.49 -1.55 10.77
CA ILE A 207 0.95 -2.93 10.53
C ILE A 207 2.12 -3.37 11.42
N GLY A 208 2.57 -2.52 12.34
CA GLY A 208 3.55 -2.88 13.36
C GLY A 208 4.98 -2.43 13.09
N TRP A 209 5.21 -1.41 12.24
CA TRP A 209 6.47 -0.66 12.28
C TRP A 209 6.51 0.25 13.50
N TYR A 210 7.61 0.21 14.24
CA TYR A 210 7.85 1.06 15.40
C TYR A 210 9.24 1.72 15.30
N ARG A 211 9.39 2.85 16.00
CA ARG A 211 10.70 3.49 16.17
C ARG A 211 11.61 2.55 16.95
N ASP A 212 12.87 2.50 16.57
CA ASP A 212 13.89 1.94 17.46
C ASP A 212 13.84 2.72 18.77
N THR A 213 13.46 2.04 19.84
CA THR A 213 13.77 2.51 21.18
C THR A 213 15.24 2.21 21.37
N TYR A 214 16.07 3.25 21.61
CA TYR A 214 17.45 3.04 22.07
C TYR A 214 17.40 2.03 23.22
N GLN A 215 17.99 0.84 23.00
CA GLN A 215 18.30 -0.10 24.07
C GLN A 215 19.53 0.40 24.82
#